data_AF-A0A939B3X7-F1
#
_entry.id   AF-A0A939B3X7-F1
#
_cell.length_a   1.000
_cell.length_b   1.000
_cell.length_c   1.000
_cell.angle_alpha   90.00
_cell.angle_beta   90.00
_cell.angle_gamma   90.00
#
_symmetry.space_group_name_H-M   'P 1'
#
loop_
_entity.id
_entity.type
_entity.pdbx_description
1 polymer ?
#
loop_
_entity_poly.entity_id
_entity_poly.type
_entity_poly.pdbx_seq_one_letter_code
_entity_poly.pdbx_strand_id
1 'polypeptide(L)'
;MRPHWERFGITTIISDQFDCMAYIWPKVLPADVKPFFGAEWMTGNIIEGHGPLCAAYENKNGAFNGEGDTPAFLHAIPNGLRSLESPSYGGWGGRYEPVRANVWMDIPPAGGYGHPDGQWGFANSWSKMMEHWAYPDLVAVRTAYFKPIWRWLKDVQNDFAARADWCVKGYAEANHHPVVSLVDTPADICARPGEALTLDATASADPDGDRRAFRWWHYAEAGTYRGQEISGGCVPKVGVVAPSDAKPGDTIHFVCTVTDDGTPALTRYARVVVTVR
;
A
#
# COMPACT_ATOMS: atom_id res chain seq x y z
N MET A 1 9.44 -6.96 -22.86
CA MET A 1 8.35 -7.90 -22.52
C MET A 1 7.66 -8.36 -23.81
N ARG A 2 7.38 -9.66 -23.98
CA ARG A 2 6.83 -10.17 -25.26
C ARG A 2 5.37 -9.70 -25.44
N PRO A 3 4.96 -9.24 -26.63
CA PRO A 3 3.61 -8.69 -26.90
C PRO A 3 2.46 -9.71 -26.81
N HIS A 4 2.72 -10.93 -26.34
CA HIS A 4 1.78 -12.05 -26.47
C HIS A 4 0.90 -12.31 -25.24
N TRP A 5 1.00 -11.51 -24.17
CA TRP A 5 0.13 -11.70 -22.99
C TRP A 5 -1.31 -11.20 -23.23
N GLU A 6 -1.49 -10.25 -24.15
CA GLU A 6 -2.80 -9.68 -24.47
C GLU A 6 -3.79 -10.71 -25.00
N ARG A 7 -3.30 -11.66 -25.82
CA ARG A 7 -4.14 -12.71 -26.41
C ARG A 7 -4.80 -13.63 -25.37
N PHE A 8 -4.29 -13.63 -24.14
CA PHE A 8 -4.82 -14.44 -23.05
C PHE A 8 -5.80 -13.68 -22.17
N GLY A 9 -5.91 -12.35 -22.32
CA GLY A 9 -6.80 -11.52 -21.48
C GLY A 9 -6.43 -11.49 -19.99
N ILE A 10 -5.24 -11.98 -19.61
CA ILE A 10 -4.79 -12.05 -18.21
C ILE A 10 -4.28 -10.69 -17.76
N THR A 11 -4.88 -10.09 -16.73
CA THR A 11 -4.37 -8.85 -16.14
C THR A 11 -2.88 -8.99 -15.82
N THR A 12 -2.06 -8.15 -16.44
CA THR A 12 -0.60 -8.19 -16.30
C THR A 12 -0.14 -6.87 -15.69
N ILE A 13 0.47 -6.92 -14.52
CA ILE A 13 1.08 -5.77 -13.85
C ILE A 13 2.59 -5.85 -14.09
N ILE A 14 3.17 -4.74 -14.52
CA ILE A 14 4.62 -4.59 -14.72
C ILE A 14 5.08 -3.45 -13.83
N SER A 15 5.86 -3.79 -12.81
CA SER A 15 6.39 -2.80 -11.89
C SER A 15 7.92 -2.91 -11.83
N ASP A 16 8.59 -1.77 -11.70
CA ASP A 16 9.95 -1.63 -11.22
C ASP A 16 10.02 -0.85 -9.88
N GLN A 17 8.89 -0.29 -9.41
CA GLN A 17 8.79 0.36 -8.10
C GLN A 17 9.14 -0.58 -6.94
N PHE A 18 8.99 -1.90 -7.13
CA PHE A 18 9.35 -2.91 -6.12
C PHE A 18 10.79 -2.78 -5.62
N ASP A 19 11.69 -2.19 -6.42
CA ASP A 19 13.11 -2.08 -6.07
C ASP A 19 13.32 -1.31 -4.74
N CYS A 20 12.37 -0.43 -4.37
CA CYS A 20 12.42 0.28 -3.10
C CYS A 20 12.33 -0.60 -1.84
N MET A 21 11.75 -1.80 -1.96
CA MET A 21 11.75 -2.81 -0.90
C MET A 21 12.64 -4.01 -1.23
N ALA A 22 13.51 -3.89 -2.25
CA ALA A 22 14.46 -4.92 -2.64
C ALA A 22 15.89 -4.38 -2.55
N TYR A 23 16.57 -4.13 -3.67
CA TYR A 23 18.02 -3.97 -3.69
C TYR A 23 18.48 -2.59 -3.22
N ILE A 24 17.63 -1.57 -3.33
CA ILE A 24 18.01 -0.16 -3.15
C ILE A 24 17.33 0.49 -1.95
N TRP A 25 16.65 -0.28 -1.10
CA TRP A 25 15.95 0.22 0.09
C TRP A 25 16.80 1.18 0.97
N PRO A 26 18.12 0.95 1.19
CA PRO A 26 18.92 1.85 2.04
C PRO A 26 19.06 3.25 1.43
N LYS A 27 18.91 3.37 0.10
CA LYS A 27 19.07 4.62 -0.64
C LYS A 27 17.76 5.38 -0.77
N VAL A 28 16.65 4.68 -0.98
CA VAL A 28 15.40 5.28 -1.48
C VAL A 28 14.26 5.34 -0.47
N LEU A 29 14.27 4.50 0.56
CA LEU A 29 13.20 4.54 1.57
C LEU A 29 13.27 5.85 2.39
N PRO A 30 12.10 6.45 2.68
CA PRO A 30 12.02 7.58 3.62
C PRO A 30 12.61 7.27 4.99
N ALA A 31 13.08 8.31 5.68
CA ALA A 31 13.77 8.17 6.97
C ALA A 31 12.91 7.51 8.06
N ASP A 32 11.60 7.65 7.98
CA ASP A 32 10.64 7.09 8.93
C ASP A 32 10.23 5.64 8.61
N VAL A 33 10.57 5.13 7.42
CA VAL A 33 10.32 3.74 6.98
C VAL A 33 11.59 2.90 7.04
N LYS A 34 12.74 3.49 6.65
CA LYS A 34 14.03 2.82 6.54
C LYS A 34 14.47 2.02 7.78
N PRO A 35 14.23 2.46 9.04
CA PRO A 35 14.61 1.70 10.22
C PRO A 35 14.01 0.29 10.30
N PHE A 36 12.81 0.07 9.74
CA PHE A 36 12.15 -1.24 9.68
C PHE A 36 12.87 -2.25 8.77
N PHE A 37 13.85 -1.81 7.99
CA PHE A 37 14.67 -2.66 7.12
C PHE A 37 16.10 -2.80 7.65
N GLY A 38 16.45 -2.05 8.71
CA GLY A 38 17.77 -2.04 9.32
C GLY A 38 18.03 -3.28 10.19
N ALA A 39 19.31 -3.49 10.52
CA ALA A 39 19.74 -4.68 11.26
C ALA A 39 19.11 -4.80 12.65
N GLU A 40 18.99 -3.70 13.40
CA GLU A 40 18.36 -3.72 14.73
C GLU A 40 16.92 -4.25 14.68
N TRP A 41 16.11 -3.70 13.76
CA TRP A 41 14.71 -4.12 13.62
C TRP A 41 14.60 -5.56 13.10
N MET A 42 15.31 -5.89 12.02
CA MET A 42 15.23 -7.22 11.40
C MET A 42 15.76 -8.32 12.31
N THR A 43 16.86 -8.09 13.04
CA THR A 43 17.40 -9.07 13.98
C THR A 43 16.39 -9.38 15.09
N GLY A 44 15.82 -8.36 15.72
CA GLY A 44 14.90 -8.54 16.85
C GLY A 44 13.51 -9.05 16.46
N ASN A 45 13.02 -8.71 15.26
CA ASN A 45 11.64 -8.98 14.87
C ASN A 45 11.48 -10.15 13.90
N ILE A 46 12.55 -10.58 13.22
CA ILE A 46 12.51 -11.65 12.23
C ILE A 46 13.58 -12.69 12.51
N ILE A 47 14.87 -12.31 12.57
CA ILE A 47 15.97 -13.28 12.44
C ILE A 47 16.19 -14.09 13.72
N GLU A 48 16.22 -13.45 14.89
CA GLU A 48 16.54 -14.10 16.17
C GLU A 48 15.28 -14.38 16.98
N GLY A 49 15.13 -15.63 17.45
CA GLY A 49 14.05 -15.99 18.39
C GLY A 49 12.71 -16.38 17.76
N HIS A 50 12.58 -16.38 16.42
CA HIS A 50 11.32 -16.63 15.70
C HIS A 50 11.25 -17.98 14.97
N GLY A 51 12.02 -18.95 15.44
CA GLY A 51 11.91 -20.35 15.03
C GLY A 51 12.56 -20.69 13.67
N PRO A 52 12.40 -21.95 13.21
CA PRO A 52 13.15 -22.47 12.05
C PRO A 52 12.85 -21.77 10.72
N LEU A 53 11.62 -21.28 10.52
CA LEU A 53 11.25 -20.55 9.30
C LEU A 53 12.05 -19.25 9.18
N CYS A 54 12.09 -18.47 10.24
CA CYS A 54 12.80 -17.19 10.22
C CYS A 54 14.32 -17.36 10.35
N ALA A 55 14.80 -18.43 10.99
CA ALA A 55 16.22 -18.79 10.98
C ALA A 55 16.75 -19.12 9.56
N ALA A 56 15.87 -19.55 8.65
CA ALA A 56 16.20 -19.79 7.25
C ALA A 56 16.08 -18.53 6.37
N TYR A 57 15.62 -17.39 6.93
CA TYR A 57 15.46 -16.14 6.19
C TYR A 57 16.81 -15.51 5.88
N GLU A 58 17.12 -15.35 4.59
CA GLU A 58 18.37 -14.73 4.14
C GLU A 58 18.38 -13.23 4.44
N ASN A 59 19.39 -12.80 5.19
CA ASN A 59 19.60 -11.41 5.58
C ASN A 59 20.98 -10.91 5.14
N LYS A 60 21.17 -9.60 5.19
CA LYS A 60 22.44 -8.93 4.86
C LYS A 60 23.02 -8.30 6.11
N ASN A 61 23.86 -9.07 6.82
CA ASN A 61 24.49 -8.66 8.09
C ASN A 61 23.44 -8.20 9.13
N GLY A 62 22.39 -8.99 9.32
CA GLY A 62 21.27 -8.68 10.20
C GLY A 62 20.20 -7.78 9.57
N ALA A 63 20.50 -7.04 8.50
CA ALA A 63 19.54 -6.17 7.83
C ALA A 63 18.75 -6.89 6.73
N PHE A 64 17.67 -6.27 6.26
CA PHE A 64 16.85 -6.77 5.18
C PHE A 64 17.69 -6.96 3.89
N ASN A 65 17.66 -8.15 3.29
CA ASN A 65 18.46 -8.44 2.10
C ASN A 65 17.78 -7.91 0.83
N GLY A 66 16.58 -8.42 0.54
CA GLY A 66 15.80 -8.05 -0.63
C GLY A 66 14.67 -9.04 -0.91
N GLU A 67 13.46 -8.54 -1.14
CA GLU A 67 12.30 -9.36 -1.54
C GLU A 67 11.61 -8.76 -2.78
N GLY A 68 12.32 -8.77 -3.92
CA GLY A 68 11.84 -8.14 -5.15
C GLY A 68 10.50 -8.68 -5.67
N ASP A 69 10.21 -9.96 -5.42
CA ASP A 69 8.98 -10.63 -5.85
C ASP A 69 7.82 -10.48 -4.84
N THR A 70 8.09 -10.06 -3.60
CA THR A 70 7.08 -9.98 -2.53
C THR A 70 5.87 -9.09 -2.87
N PRO A 71 6.02 -7.94 -3.56
CA PRO A 71 4.86 -7.14 -4.01
C PRO A 71 3.81 -7.91 -4.81
N ALA A 72 4.20 -8.97 -5.55
CA ALA A 72 3.26 -9.80 -6.28
C ALA A 72 2.30 -10.55 -5.34
N PHE A 73 2.79 -10.98 -4.17
CA PHE A 73 1.95 -11.59 -3.13
C PHE A 73 1.22 -10.55 -2.29
N LEU A 74 1.90 -9.46 -1.91
CA LEU A 74 1.28 -8.36 -1.14
C LEU A 74 0.06 -7.77 -1.85
N HIS A 75 0.06 -7.74 -3.18
CA HIS A 75 -1.08 -7.30 -3.98
C HIS A 75 -2.34 -8.13 -3.75
N ALA A 76 -2.18 -9.41 -3.39
CA ALA A 76 -3.27 -10.35 -3.19
C ALA A 76 -3.71 -10.53 -1.73
N ILE A 77 -3.01 -9.91 -0.77
CA ILE A 77 -3.38 -10.01 0.65
C ILE A 77 -4.70 -9.25 0.90
N PRO A 78 -5.74 -9.91 1.46
CA PRO A 78 -7.03 -9.28 1.71
C PRO A 78 -6.98 -8.43 2.99
N ASN A 79 -6.27 -7.31 2.94
CA ASN A 79 -6.13 -6.36 4.06
C ASN A 79 -7.23 -5.28 4.10
N GLY A 80 -8.18 -5.33 3.16
CA GLY A 80 -9.29 -4.38 3.04
C GLY A 80 -9.03 -3.17 2.12
N LEU A 81 -7.85 -3.09 1.50
CA LEU A 81 -7.55 -2.08 0.46
C LEU A 81 -8.14 -2.40 -0.91
N ARG A 82 -8.76 -3.57 -1.10
CA ARG A 82 -9.46 -3.98 -2.34
C ARG A 82 -8.56 -3.96 -3.60
N SER A 83 -7.26 -4.22 -3.46
CA SER A 83 -6.29 -4.09 -4.56
C SER A 83 -6.54 -5.03 -5.74
N LEU A 84 -7.15 -6.20 -5.50
CA LEU A 84 -7.51 -7.16 -6.55
C LEU A 84 -8.68 -6.72 -7.43
N GLU A 85 -9.48 -5.75 -6.99
CA GLU A 85 -10.62 -5.26 -7.79
C GLU A 85 -10.18 -4.33 -8.93
N SER A 86 -9.08 -3.61 -8.74
CA SER A 86 -8.46 -2.81 -9.80
C SER A 86 -7.00 -2.50 -9.45
N PRO A 87 -6.05 -2.67 -10.40
CA PRO A 87 -4.65 -2.26 -10.17
C PRO A 87 -4.50 -0.76 -9.87
N SER A 88 -5.48 0.08 -10.26
CA SER A 88 -5.53 1.51 -9.96
C SER A 88 -5.86 1.84 -8.50
N TYR A 89 -6.47 0.90 -7.77
CA TYR A 89 -6.87 1.14 -6.38
C TYR A 89 -5.64 1.29 -5.49
N GLY A 90 -4.58 0.57 -5.80
CA GLY A 90 -3.39 0.56 -4.98
C GLY A 90 -3.53 -0.29 -3.71
N GLY A 91 -2.39 -0.66 -3.13
CA GLY A 91 -2.29 -1.29 -1.83
C GLY A 91 -0.86 -1.72 -1.55
N TRP A 92 -0.68 -2.70 -0.67
CA TRP A 92 0.66 -3.15 -0.24
C TRP A 92 1.56 -3.57 -1.40
N GLY A 93 0.97 -4.07 -2.49
CA GLY A 93 1.70 -4.42 -3.71
C GLY A 93 1.88 -3.29 -4.73
N GLY A 94 1.59 -2.02 -4.42
CA GLY A 94 1.72 -0.89 -5.36
C GLY A 94 0.40 -0.42 -5.99
N ARG A 95 0.45 0.58 -6.87
CA ARG A 95 -0.69 1.21 -7.58
C ARG A 95 -0.29 1.55 -9.02
N TYR A 96 -1.15 1.21 -9.99
CA TYR A 96 -0.78 1.13 -11.39
C TYR A 96 -1.77 1.85 -12.31
N GLU A 97 -1.32 2.24 -13.50
CA GLU A 97 -2.16 2.82 -14.56
C GLU A 97 -2.26 1.89 -15.77
N PRO A 98 -3.40 1.89 -16.49
CA PRO A 98 -3.57 1.05 -17.67
C PRO A 98 -2.76 1.65 -18.81
N VAL A 99 -1.86 0.87 -19.40
CA VAL A 99 -1.00 1.32 -20.51
C VAL A 99 -1.49 0.80 -21.85
N ARG A 100 -1.98 -0.45 -21.89
CA ARG A 100 -2.58 -1.06 -23.08
C ARG A 100 -3.41 -2.29 -22.70
N ALA A 101 -4.60 -2.43 -23.26
CA ALA A 101 -5.46 -3.60 -23.07
C ALA A 101 -5.55 -4.07 -21.59
N ASN A 102 -4.99 -5.24 -21.28
CA ASN A 102 -4.93 -5.88 -19.96
C ASN A 102 -3.61 -5.61 -19.20
N VAL A 103 -2.78 -4.68 -19.67
CA VAL A 103 -1.45 -4.39 -19.13
C VAL A 103 -1.44 -3.07 -18.36
N TRP A 104 -0.94 -3.15 -17.14
CA TRP A 104 -0.85 -2.08 -16.17
C TRP A 104 0.61 -1.87 -15.78
N MET A 105 1.02 -0.60 -15.59
CA MET A 105 2.38 -0.26 -15.22
C MET A 105 2.43 0.79 -14.12
N ASP A 106 3.63 0.97 -13.55
CA ASP A 106 3.93 2.07 -12.65
C ASP A 106 3.61 3.42 -13.30
N ILE A 107 3.12 4.35 -12.49
CA ILE A 107 2.84 5.72 -12.93
C ILE A 107 4.18 6.44 -13.14
N PRO A 108 4.43 7.02 -14.33
CA PRO A 108 5.69 7.71 -14.62
C PRO A 108 5.96 8.86 -13.65
N PRO A 109 7.24 9.10 -13.28
CA PRO A 109 7.60 10.12 -12.28
C PRO A 109 7.36 11.57 -12.75
N ALA A 110 7.25 11.83 -14.06
CA ALA A 110 6.98 13.15 -14.62
C ALA A 110 6.41 13.09 -16.05
N GLY A 111 5.57 14.07 -16.42
CA GLY A 111 4.78 14.10 -17.67
C GLY A 111 5.56 14.25 -19.00
N GLY A 112 6.89 14.30 -18.96
CA GLY A 112 7.76 14.27 -20.16
C GLY A 112 8.50 12.94 -20.35
N TYR A 113 8.33 11.99 -19.43
CA TYR A 113 9.08 10.74 -19.39
C TYR A 113 8.15 9.60 -19.82
N GLY A 114 8.17 9.32 -21.12
CA GLY A 114 7.37 8.27 -21.74
C GLY A 114 8.02 6.90 -21.62
N HIS A 115 7.22 5.88 -21.82
CA HIS A 115 7.67 4.50 -21.82
C HIS A 115 8.48 4.20 -23.11
N PRO A 116 9.82 4.02 -23.10
CA PRO A 116 10.58 3.78 -24.33
C PRO A 116 10.10 2.55 -25.12
N ASP A 117 10.01 2.71 -26.44
CA ASP A 117 9.69 1.63 -27.37
C ASP A 117 10.83 0.59 -27.40
N GLY A 118 10.49 -0.69 -27.24
CA GLY A 118 11.44 -1.79 -27.42
C GLY A 118 12.29 -2.09 -26.17
N GLN A 119 11.83 -3.09 -25.42
CA GLN A 119 12.54 -3.78 -24.32
C GLN A 119 12.80 -2.99 -23.02
N TRP A 120 11.83 -3.14 -22.14
CA TRP A 120 11.92 -3.02 -20.69
C TRP A 120 12.88 -4.05 -20.11
N GLY A 121 13.98 -3.58 -19.51
CA GLY A 121 14.97 -4.38 -18.82
C GLY A 121 15.69 -3.53 -17.77
N PHE A 122 16.51 -4.17 -16.95
CA PHE A 122 17.21 -3.55 -15.81
C PHE A 122 17.93 -2.23 -16.18
N ALA A 123 18.55 -2.15 -17.36
CA ALA A 123 19.30 -0.95 -17.77
C ALA A 123 18.42 0.29 -18.04
N ASN A 124 17.11 0.09 -18.28
CA ASN A 124 16.19 1.13 -18.74
C ASN A 124 14.95 1.26 -17.83
N SER A 125 14.98 0.68 -16.62
CA SER A 125 13.90 0.83 -15.64
C SER A 125 13.99 2.20 -14.96
N TRP A 126 12.84 2.76 -14.60
CA TRP A 126 12.76 4.05 -13.92
C TRP A 126 13.46 3.98 -12.56
N SER A 127 13.23 2.90 -11.82
CA SER A 127 13.90 2.64 -10.56
C SER A 127 15.43 2.72 -10.65
N LYS A 128 16.03 2.17 -11.72
CA LYS A 128 17.49 2.19 -11.93
C LYS A 128 17.99 3.54 -12.39
N MET A 129 17.28 4.21 -13.29
CA MET A 129 17.63 5.56 -13.74
C MET A 129 17.66 6.57 -12.58
N MET A 130 16.78 6.38 -11.58
CA MET A 130 16.67 7.26 -10.41
C MET A 130 17.48 6.81 -9.19
N GLU A 131 18.11 5.63 -9.20
CA GLU A 131 18.77 5.04 -8.01
C GLU A 131 19.78 5.99 -7.36
N HIS A 132 20.57 6.69 -8.18
CA HIS A 132 21.66 7.56 -7.76
C HIS A 132 21.29 9.05 -7.69
N TRP A 133 20.01 9.39 -7.86
CA TRP A 133 19.54 10.76 -7.71
C TRP A 133 19.73 11.22 -6.25
N ALA A 134 20.61 12.22 -6.07
CA ALA A 134 21.04 12.68 -4.75
C ALA A 134 20.77 14.18 -4.50
N TYR A 135 20.47 14.96 -5.54
CA TYR A 135 20.06 16.36 -5.38
C TYR A 135 18.64 16.43 -4.79
N PRO A 136 18.33 17.37 -3.88
CA PRO A 136 17.05 17.41 -3.16
C PRO A 136 15.80 17.30 -4.05
N ASP A 137 15.74 18.04 -5.16
CA ASP A 137 14.59 18.00 -6.08
C ASP A 137 14.43 16.64 -6.75
N LEU A 138 15.55 16.00 -7.12
CA LEU A 138 15.54 14.66 -7.70
C LEU A 138 15.19 13.59 -6.66
N VAL A 139 15.66 13.75 -5.41
CA VAL A 139 15.25 12.88 -4.30
C VAL A 139 13.74 12.99 -4.08
N ALA A 140 13.15 14.18 -4.15
CA ALA A 140 11.71 14.37 -4.03
C ALA A 140 10.93 13.63 -5.13
N VAL A 141 11.38 13.72 -6.39
CA VAL A 141 10.79 12.96 -7.50
C VAL A 141 10.90 11.45 -7.26
N ARG A 142 12.07 10.96 -6.87
CA ARG A 142 12.29 9.53 -6.57
C ARG A 142 11.43 9.05 -5.39
N THR A 143 11.33 9.84 -4.34
CA THR A 143 10.47 9.52 -3.18
C THR A 143 9.00 9.50 -3.59
N ALA A 144 8.54 10.42 -4.43
CA ALA A 144 7.19 10.39 -4.98
C ALA A 144 6.95 9.15 -5.86
N TYR A 145 7.93 8.78 -6.68
CA TYR A 145 7.85 7.61 -7.56
C TYR A 145 7.59 6.31 -6.79
N PHE A 146 8.35 6.05 -5.73
CA PHE A 146 8.20 4.81 -4.95
C PHE A 146 7.02 4.82 -3.95
N LYS A 147 6.32 5.96 -3.81
CA LYS A 147 5.23 6.16 -2.83
C LYS A 147 4.12 5.12 -2.90
N PRO A 148 3.70 4.61 -4.08
CA PRO A 148 2.68 3.57 -4.13
C PRO A 148 3.00 2.31 -3.34
N ILE A 149 4.29 2.01 -3.10
CA ILE A 149 4.75 0.87 -2.30
C ILE A 149 5.19 1.33 -0.90
N TRP A 150 6.15 2.27 -0.80
CA TRP A 150 6.81 2.53 0.49
C TRP A 150 5.86 3.01 1.59
N ARG A 151 4.74 3.63 1.20
CA ARG A 151 3.76 4.17 2.16
C ARG A 151 3.10 3.11 3.04
N TRP A 152 3.19 1.84 2.64
CA TRP A 152 2.61 0.70 3.36
C TRP A 152 3.65 -0.13 4.10
N LEU A 153 4.95 0.11 3.88
CA LEU A 153 5.97 -0.85 4.28
C LEU A 153 6.16 -0.95 5.80
N LYS A 154 5.78 0.06 6.58
CA LYS A 154 5.75 -0.08 8.05
C LYS A 154 4.72 -1.11 8.48
N ASP A 155 3.51 -1.01 7.92
CA ASP A 155 2.40 -1.91 8.21
C ASP A 155 2.72 -3.33 7.72
N VAL A 156 3.36 -3.47 6.55
CA VAL A 156 3.85 -4.75 6.02
C VAL A 156 4.92 -5.37 6.92
N GLN A 157 5.89 -4.57 7.38
CA GLN A 157 6.95 -5.08 8.26
C GLN A 157 6.39 -5.49 9.62
N ASN A 158 5.46 -4.73 10.20
CA ASN A 158 4.78 -5.15 11.42
C ASN A 158 3.93 -6.42 11.23
N ASP A 159 3.20 -6.55 10.11
CA ASP A 159 2.47 -7.79 9.77
C ASP A 159 3.44 -8.99 9.68
N PHE A 160 4.63 -8.81 9.08
CA PHE A 160 5.64 -9.86 9.03
C PHE A 160 6.18 -10.21 10.42
N ALA A 161 6.53 -9.22 11.23
CA ALA A 161 7.03 -9.41 12.59
C ALA A 161 6.04 -10.16 13.49
N ALA A 162 4.75 -9.80 13.46
CA ALA A 162 3.74 -10.55 14.22
C ALA A 162 3.59 -11.99 13.73
N ARG A 163 3.67 -12.23 12.42
CA ARG A 163 3.63 -13.58 11.87
C ARG A 163 4.89 -14.40 12.20
N ALA A 164 6.04 -13.76 12.35
CA ALA A 164 7.26 -14.38 12.87
C ALA A 164 7.04 -14.84 14.32
N ASP A 165 6.42 -14.00 15.15
CA ASP A 165 6.00 -14.35 16.51
C ASP A 165 5.03 -15.55 16.52
N TRP A 166 4.02 -15.57 15.63
CA TRP A 166 3.06 -16.67 15.53
C TRP A 166 3.70 -18.03 15.19
N CYS A 167 4.93 -18.04 14.66
CA CYS A 167 5.64 -19.28 14.38
C CYS A 167 6.14 -19.99 15.66
N VAL A 168 6.22 -19.29 16.79
CA VAL A 168 6.81 -19.81 18.03
C VAL A 168 6.00 -19.52 19.29
N LYS A 169 5.08 -18.55 19.26
CA LYS A 169 4.24 -18.15 20.39
C LYS A 169 2.83 -18.70 20.28
N GLY A 170 2.19 -18.94 21.43
CA GLY A 170 0.75 -19.19 21.49
C GLY A 170 -0.06 -17.93 21.17
N TYR A 171 -1.36 -18.11 20.91
CA TYR A 171 -2.27 -17.01 20.57
C TYR A 171 -2.19 -15.86 21.59
N ALA A 172 -2.36 -16.15 22.89
CA ALA A 172 -2.35 -15.11 23.93
C ALA A 172 -0.99 -14.41 24.15
N GLU A 173 0.07 -14.84 23.47
CA GLU A 173 1.44 -14.33 23.64
C GLU A 173 1.89 -13.46 22.44
N ALA A 174 1.08 -13.35 21.39
CA ALA A 174 1.37 -12.57 20.20
C ALA A 174 0.18 -11.69 19.79
N ASN A 175 0.47 -10.56 19.15
CA ASN A 175 -0.57 -9.65 18.68
C ASN A 175 -1.26 -10.18 17.41
N HIS A 176 -2.55 -9.84 17.22
CA HIS A 176 -3.32 -10.12 16.03
C HIS A 176 -4.00 -8.87 15.48
N HIS A 177 -4.34 -8.95 14.20
CA HIS A 177 -4.84 -7.80 13.48
C HIS A 177 -6.24 -7.38 13.96
N PRO A 178 -6.52 -6.06 14.05
CA PRO A 178 -7.87 -5.58 14.28
C PRO A 178 -8.77 -5.96 13.09
N VAL A 179 -10.04 -6.19 13.37
CA VAL A 179 -11.07 -6.49 12.37
C VAL A 179 -11.85 -5.22 12.08
N VAL A 180 -11.68 -4.68 10.87
CA VAL A 180 -12.40 -3.47 10.43
C VAL A 180 -13.80 -3.84 9.97
N SER A 181 -14.82 -3.28 10.63
CA SER A 181 -16.23 -3.52 10.33
C SER A 181 -16.97 -2.21 10.11
N LEU A 182 -17.62 -2.09 8.94
CA LEU A 182 -18.38 -0.91 8.54
C LEU A 182 -19.85 -1.02 8.96
N VAL A 183 -20.44 0.08 9.44
CA VAL A 183 -21.84 0.18 9.87
C VAL A 183 -22.58 1.12 8.93
N ASP A 184 -23.67 0.66 8.33
CA ASP A 184 -24.49 1.42 7.37
C ASP A 184 -23.66 2.14 6.28
N THR A 185 -22.46 1.62 6.00
CA THR A 185 -21.48 2.19 5.07
C THR A 185 -21.12 1.10 4.06
N PRO A 186 -21.87 0.98 2.94
CA PRO A 186 -21.52 0.07 1.87
C PRO A 186 -20.11 0.36 1.33
N ALA A 187 -19.42 -0.68 0.84
CA ALA A 187 -18.11 -0.51 0.23
C ALA A 187 -18.17 0.35 -1.05
N ASP A 188 -19.32 0.37 -1.74
CA ASP A 188 -19.56 1.19 -2.92
C ASP A 188 -20.83 2.02 -2.72
N ILE A 189 -20.73 3.34 -2.90
CA ILE A 189 -21.78 4.32 -2.64
C ILE A 189 -22.00 5.15 -3.89
N CYS A 190 -23.27 5.43 -4.23
CA CYS A 190 -23.62 6.42 -5.25
C CYS A 190 -24.09 7.71 -4.57
N ALA A 191 -23.48 8.84 -4.89
CA ALA A 191 -23.79 10.13 -4.25
C ALA A 191 -23.99 11.24 -5.29
N ARG A 192 -24.85 12.22 -4.99
CA ARG A 192 -24.95 13.45 -5.80
C ARG A 192 -23.82 14.43 -5.43
N PRO A 193 -23.44 15.34 -6.34
CA PRO A 193 -22.57 16.47 -5.97
C PRO A 193 -23.16 17.24 -4.78
N GLY A 194 -22.35 17.52 -3.76
CA GLY A 194 -22.75 18.18 -2.51
C GLY A 194 -23.49 17.29 -1.50
N GLU A 195 -23.69 15.99 -1.78
CA GLU A 195 -24.37 15.09 -0.85
C GLU A 195 -23.50 14.77 0.37
N ALA A 196 -24.08 14.91 1.57
CA ALA A 196 -23.44 14.55 2.81
C ALA A 196 -23.53 13.04 3.05
N LEU A 197 -22.40 12.42 3.37
CA LEU A 197 -22.24 11.00 3.64
C LEU A 197 -21.69 10.81 5.06
N THR A 198 -22.07 9.71 5.68
CA THR A 198 -21.48 9.27 6.94
C THR A 198 -20.73 7.98 6.70
N LEU A 199 -19.46 7.93 7.07
CA LEU A 199 -18.63 6.73 7.01
C LEU A 199 -18.36 6.28 8.44
N ASP A 200 -18.71 5.03 8.75
CA ASP A 200 -18.75 4.53 10.12
C ASP A 200 -18.05 3.17 10.24
N ALA A 201 -16.94 3.13 10.98
CA ALA A 201 -16.19 1.93 11.34
C ALA A 201 -16.27 1.61 12.84
N THR A 202 -17.27 2.14 13.56
CA THR A 202 -17.40 1.98 15.04
C THR A 202 -17.56 0.53 15.49
N ALA A 203 -18.07 -0.36 14.62
CA ALA A 203 -18.17 -1.79 14.91
C ALA A 203 -16.82 -2.54 14.79
N SER A 204 -15.72 -1.85 14.44
CA SER A 204 -14.40 -2.49 14.36
C SER A 204 -13.93 -2.95 15.74
N ALA A 205 -13.37 -4.15 15.80
CA ALA A 205 -12.96 -4.82 17.02
C ALA A 205 -11.49 -5.24 16.94
N ASP A 206 -10.90 -5.45 18.10
CA ASP A 206 -9.58 -6.03 18.24
C ASP A 206 -9.72 -7.38 18.97
N PRO A 207 -9.19 -8.48 18.42
CA PRO A 207 -9.39 -9.80 19.01
C PRO A 207 -8.57 -10.03 20.29
N ASP A 208 -7.50 -9.26 20.50
CA ASP A 208 -6.64 -9.32 21.69
C ASP A 208 -7.10 -8.34 22.77
N GLY A 209 -8.03 -7.45 22.41
CA GLY A 209 -8.62 -6.45 23.31
C GLY A 209 -7.87 -5.12 23.30
N ASP A 210 -6.96 -4.93 22.35
CA ASP A 210 -6.14 -3.73 22.22
C ASP A 210 -6.96 -2.51 21.78
N ARG A 211 -6.43 -1.33 22.08
CA ARG A 211 -7.05 -0.07 21.68
C ARG A 211 -6.81 0.15 20.19
N ARG A 212 -7.81 0.73 19.53
CA ARG A 212 -7.78 0.96 18.08
C ARG A 212 -7.67 2.45 17.78
N ALA A 213 -6.64 2.83 17.05
CA ALA A 213 -6.53 4.13 16.40
C ALA A 213 -7.21 4.08 15.04
N PHE A 214 -8.09 5.04 14.76
CA PHE A 214 -8.82 5.16 13.50
C PHE A 214 -8.32 6.35 12.70
N ARG A 215 -8.23 6.20 11.39
CA ARG A 215 -7.99 7.30 10.47
C ARG A 215 -8.77 7.10 9.17
N TRP A 216 -9.76 7.95 8.94
CA TRP A 216 -10.37 8.12 7.64
C TRP A 216 -9.62 9.16 6.83
N TRP A 217 -9.35 8.86 5.55
CA TRP A 217 -8.68 9.79 4.64
C TRP A 217 -9.11 9.57 3.20
N HIS A 218 -9.05 10.64 2.40
CA HIS A 218 -9.31 10.61 0.97
C HIS A 218 -8.06 10.12 0.23
N TYR A 219 -8.14 8.95 -0.39
CA TYR A 219 -7.08 8.42 -1.25
C TYR A 219 -7.21 9.01 -2.65
N ALA A 220 -6.93 10.31 -2.77
CA ALA A 220 -7.10 11.09 -4.00
C ALA A 220 -6.39 10.45 -5.21
N GLU A 221 -5.22 9.86 -5.01
CA GLU A 221 -4.44 9.27 -6.10
C GLU A 221 -5.10 8.00 -6.69
N ALA A 222 -6.05 7.36 -5.99
CA ALA A 222 -6.76 6.18 -6.47
C ALA A 222 -8.10 6.51 -7.17
N GLY A 223 -8.70 7.66 -6.89
CA GLY A 223 -9.94 8.10 -7.53
C GLY A 223 -9.74 8.73 -8.90
N THR A 224 -10.85 9.05 -9.58
CA THR A 224 -10.83 9.83 -10.83
C THR A 224 -11.16 11.30 -10.61
N TYR A 225 -11.74 11.69 -9.48
CA TYR A 225 -11.92 13.10 -9.12
C TYR A 225 -10.56 13.81 -8.98
N ARG A 226 -10.43 15.02 -9.54
CA ARG A 226 -9.18 15.80 -9.61
C ARG A 226 -9.27 17.17 -8.92
N GLY A 227 -10.34 17.42 -8.19
CA GLY A 227 -10.50 18.67 -7.43
C GLY A 227 -9.84 18.61 -6.05
N GLN A 228 -10.38 19.38 -5.10
CA GLN A 228 -9.78 19.56 -3.78
C GLN A 228 -9.83 18.27 -2.95
N GLU A 229 -8.76 17.99 -2.20
CA GLU A 229 -8.73 16.86 -1.28
C GLU A 229 -9.80 16.99 -0.18
N ILE A 230 -10.57 15.92 0.03
CA ILE A 230 -11.62 15.86 1.03
C ILE A 230 -11.00 15.45 2.37
N SER A 231 -11.21 16.28 3.39
CA SER A 231 -10.72 15.98 4.73
C SER A 231 -11.47 14.78 5.32
N GLY A 232 -10.73 13.86 5.94
CA GLY A 232 -11.29 12.77 6.75
C GLY A 232 -11.22 13.11 8.24
N GLY A 233 -10.81 12.14 9.07
CA GLY A 233 -10.70 12.36 10.52
C GLY A 233 -10.08 11.18 11.27
N CYS A 234 -9.57 11.45 12.48
CA CYS A 234 -8.93 10.45 13.35
C CYS A 234 -9.92 9.89 14.39
N VAL A 235 -11.12 9.52 13.95
CA VAL A 235 -12.21 8.99 14.76
C VAL A 235 -12.90 7.85 14.01
N PRO A 236 -13.58 6.90 14.68
CA PRO A 236 -14.18 5.75 14.00
C PRO A 236 -15.33 6.11 13.06
N LYS A 237 -16.00 7.26 13.27
CA LYS A 237 -17.12 7.75 12.46
C LYS A 237 -16.87 9.18 11.99
N VAL A 238 -16.99 9.42 10.70
CA VAL A 238 -16.79 10.75 10.09
C VAL A 238 -17.95 11.12 9.17
N GLY A 239 -18.25 12.42 9.11
CA GLY A 239 -19.07 13.01 8.06
C GLY A 239 -18.18 13.53 6.94
N VAL A 240 -18.48 13.18 5.69
CA VAL A 240 -17.81 13.69 4.49
C VAL A 240 -18.84 14.19 3.49
N VAL A 241 -18.43 15.05 2.57
CA VAL A 241 -19.33 15.61 1.54
C VAL A 241 -18.76 15.29 0.18
N ALA A 242 -19.58 14.72 -0.71
CA ALA A 242 -19.20 14.57 -2.11
C ALA A 242 -19.00 15.99 -2.71
N PRO A 243 -17.86 16.29 -3.34
CA PRO A 243 -17.58 17.63 -3.85
C PRO A 243 -18.64 18.10 -4.85
N SER A 244 -19.05 19.37 -4.72
CA SER A 244 -20.10 19.93 -5.57
C SER A 244 -19.67 20.14 -7.03
N ASP A 245 -18.36 20.16 -7.29
CA ASP A 245 -17.75 20.26 -8.62
C ASP A 245 -17.40 18.89 -9.24
N ALA A 246 -17.63 17.79 -8.51
CA ALA A 246 -17.44 16.45 -9.04
C ALA A 246 -18.47 16.15 -10.14
N LYS A 247 -18.02 15.46 -11.19
CA LYS A 247 -18.81 15.17 -12.38
C LYS A 247 -19.44 13.78 -12.28
N PRO A 248 -20.57 13.52 -12.96
CA PRO A 248 -21.11 12.18 -13.08
C PRO A 248 -20.04 11.20 -13.60
N GLY A 249 -19.87 10.08 -12.89
CA GLY A 249 -18.83 9.08 -13.14
C GLY A 249 -17.52 9.29 -12.37
N ASP A 250 -17.32 10.43 -11.71
CA ASP A 250 -16.13 10.62 -10.86
C ASP A 250 -16.16 9.65 -9.69
N THR A 251 -15.03 8.99 -9.43
CA THR A 251 -14.82 8.14 -8.26
C THR A 251 -13.97 8.86 -7.22
N ILE A 252 -14.39 8.73 -5.96
CA ILE A 252 -13.76 9.31 -4.78
C ILE A 252 -13.53 8.16 -3.79
N HIS A 253 -12.28 7.94 -3.41
CA HIS A 253 -11.90 6.79 -2.59
C HIS A 253 -11.60 7.24 -1.17
N PHE A 254 -12.33 6.70 -0.20
CA PHE A 254 -12.02 6.86 1.21
C PHE A 254 -11.42 5.57 1.76
N VAL A 255 -10.40 5.69 2.59
CA VAL A 255 -9.80 4.57 3.32
C VAL A 255 -9.92 4.85 4.81
N CYS A 256 -10.48 3.89 5.55
CA CYS A 256 -10.31 3.79 6.99
C CYS A 256 -9.08 2.93 7.27
N THR A 257 -8.09 3.49 7.94
CA THR A 257 -6.96 2.76 8.53
C THR A 257 -7.28 2.53 10.01
N VAL A 258 -7.20 1.28 10.45
CA VAL A 258 -7.36 0.89 11.86
C VAL A 258 -6.09 0.20 12.30
N THR A 259 -5.42 0.77 13.30
CA THR A 259 -4.18 0.25 13.88
C THR A 259 -4.40 -0.01 15.36
N ASP A 260 -4.03 -1.19 15.83
CA ASP A 260 -4.05 -1.51 17.26
C ASP A 260 -2.87 -0.87 18.02
N ASP A 261 -2.84 -0.99 19.34
CA ASP A 261 -1.69 -0.63 20.19
C ASP A 261 -0.93 -1.86 20.75
N GLY A 262 -1.10 -3.02 20.11
CA GLY A 262 -0.36 -4.23 20.39
C GLY A 262 1.10 -4.14 19.92
N THR A 263 1.87 -5.21 20.14
CA THR A 263 3.30 -5.27 19.78
C THR A 263 3.63 -6.47 18.89
N PRO A 264 4.11 -6.25 17.65
CA PRO A 264 4.14 -4.97 16.94
C PRO A 264 2.71 -4.46 16.66
N ALA A 265 2.54 -3.15 16.45
CA ALA A 265 1.23 -2.58 16.16
C ALA A 265 0.75 -3.04 14.77
N LEU A 266 -0.44 -3.65 14.68
CA LEU A 266 -0.96 -4.22 13.45
C LEU A 266 -2.07 -3.37 12.85
N THR A 267 -2.11 -3.35 11.51
CA THR A 267 -3.00 -2.48 10.75
C THR A 267 -3.86 -3.26 9.77
N ARG A 268 -5.15 -2.89 9.72
CA ARG A 268 -6.10 -3.29 8.69
C ARG A 268 -6.87 -2.09 8.16
N TYR A 269 -7.50 -2.27 7.01
CA TYR A 269 -8.15 -1.18 6.30
C TYR A 269 -9.59 -1.53 5.91
N ALA A 270 -10.36 -0.50 5.58
CA ALA A 270 -11.56 -0.63 4.76
C ALA A 270 -11.56 0.48 3.72
N ARG A 271 -11.83 0.14 2.45
CA ARG A 271 -11.99 1.11 1.37
C ARG A 271 -13.45 1.27 0.97
N VAL A 272 -13.89 2.52 0.93
CA VAL A 272 -15.20 2.93 0.41
C VAL A 272 -14.98 3.73 -0.88
N VAL A 273 -15.71 3.36 -1.95
CA VAL A 273 -15.68 4.04 -3.24
C VAL A 273 -17.00 4.77 -3.44
N VAL A 274 -16.93 6.09 -3.53
CA VAL A 274 -18.09 6.94 -3.85
C VAL A 274 -18.05 7.27 -5.33
N THR A 275 -19.08 6.86 -6.07
CA THR A 275 -19.28 7.23 -7.47
C THR A 275 -20.30 8.35 -7.56
N VAL A 276 -19.94 9.45 -8.20
CA VAL A 276 -20.83 10.60 -8.39
C VAL A 276 -21.80 10.31 -9.52
N ARG A 277 -23.10 10.59 -9.31
CA ARG A 277 -24.17 10.39 -10.28
C ARG A 277 -24.76 11.68 -10.82
#